data_AF-A0A5J4Z1G8-F1
#
_entry.id   AF-A0A5J4Z1G8-F1
#
_cell.length_a   1.000
_cell.length_b   1.000
_cell.length_c   1.000
_cell.angle_alpha   90.00
_cell.angle_beta   90.00
_cell.angle_gamma   90.00
#
_symmetry.space_group_name_H-M   'P 1'
#
loop_
_entity.id
_entity.type
_entity.pdbx_description
1 polymer ?
#
loop_
_entity_poly.entity_id
_entity_poly.type
_entity_poly.pdbx_seq_one_letter_code
_entity_poly.pdbx_strand_id
1 'polypeptide(L)'
;MAFVQLVPLAGLQRAAPAVCRAPRNIRTERARPLRVPCLSMKEEEIDSFDEVAARVAEIKEVMEGLTAFKERIIADTTKVAKKVKTPPKKLAEALANHPDIIKIDQSMKQLEEDLRILDG
;
A
#
# COMPACT_ATOMS: atom_id res chain seq x y z
N MET A 1 -12.71 13.99 56.69
CA MET A 1 -11.26 14.21 56.51
C MET A 1 -10.54 12.93 56.87
N ALA A 2 -9.89 12.28 55.91
CA ALA A 2 -9.01 11.15 56.16
C ALA A 2 -7.78 11.32 55.26
N PHE A 3 -6.63 11.49 55.90
CA PHE A 3 -5.31 11.71 55.33
C PHE A 3 -4.58 10.37 55.41
N VAL A 4 -4.26 9.72 54.29
CA VAL A 4 -3.34 8.57 54.30
C VAL A 4 -2.44 8.63 53.06
N GLN A 5 -1.27 9.20 53.31
CA GLN A 5 0.09 8.77 52.92
C GLN A 5 0.39 8.33 51.48
N LEU A 6 1.25 9.16 50.87
CA LEU A 6 2.27 8.88 49.86
C LEU A 6 3.05 7.58 50.14
N VAL A 7 3.31 6.80 49.08
CA VAL A 7 4.43 5.86 49.00
C VAL A 7 5.21 6.16 47.71
N PRO A 8 6.53 6.41 47.76
CA PRO A 8 7.36 6.61 46.57
C PRO A 8 7.90 5.26 46.07
N LEU A 9 7.67 4.96 44.79
CA LEU A 9 8.34 3.87 44.07
C LEU A 9 9.63 4.39 43.46
N ALA A 10 10.72 4.26 44.22
CA ALA A 10 12.07 4.29 43.68
C ALA A 10 12.34 2.95 42.96
N GLY A 11 12.76 2.98 41.71
CA GLY A 11 13.04 1.75 40.96
C GLY A 11 13.79 1.96 39.65
N LEU A 12 15.05 1.53 39.68
CA LEU A 12 15.88 1.04 38.57
C LEU A 12 16.60 2.06 37.66
N GLN A 13 17.82 2.36 38.08
CA GLN A 13 18.97 2.57 37.20
C GLN A 13 19.36 1.26 36.49
N ARG A 14 19.53 1.31 35.17
CA ARG A 14 20.49 0.46 34.45
C ARG A 14 21.20 1.28 33.38
N ALA A 15 22.53 1.30 33.53
CA ALA A 15 23.50 1.93 32.65
C ALA A 15 23.60 1.22 31.29
N ALA A 16 23.92 1.98 30.24
CA ALA A 16 24.40 1.48 28.97
C ALA A 16 25.70 2.21 28.59
N PRO A 17 26.83 1.52 28.37
CA PRO A 17 28.03 2.13 27.83
C PRO A 17 28.02 2.09 26.29
N ALA A 18 27.97 3.26 25.65
CA ALA A 18 28.21 3.40 24.22
C ALA A 18 29.73 3.44 23.95
N VAL A 19 30.31 2.28 23.60
CA VAL A 19 31.66 2.22 23.03
C VAL A 19 31.53 2.13 21.52
N CYS A 20 31.56 3.29 20.85
CA CYS A 20 31.75 3.36 19.40
C CYS A 20 33.26 3.41 19.11
N ARG A 21 33.86 2.25 18.81
CA ARG A 21 35.19 2.15 18.20
C ARG A 21 35.00 1.65 16.77
N ALA A 22 35.18 2.53 15.78
CA ALA A 22 35.30 2.14 14.39
C ALA A 22 36.74 2.42 13.91
N PRO A 23 37.42 1.44 13.27
CA PRO A 23 38.80 1.58 12.86
C PRO A 23 38.98 2.27 11.50
N ARG A 24 40.24 2.65 11.31
CA ARG A 24 40.85 3.48 10.27
C ARG A 24 40.76 2.90 8.85
N ASN A 25 40.52 3.81 7.90
CA ASN A 25 41.31 4.05 6.69
C ASN A 25 41.61 2.84 5.79
N ILE A 26 40.73 2.61 4.80
CA ILE A 26 41.03 1.74 3.65
C ILE A 26 41.37 2.66 2.47
N ARG A 27 42.66 2.78 2.17
CA ARG A 27 43.16 3.25 0.87
C ARG A 27 42.69 2.24 -0.18
N THR A 28 41.78 2.63 -1.07
CA THR A 28 41.58 1.93 -2.34
C THR A 28 42.29 2.72 -3.43
N GLU A 29 43.41 2.15 -3.87
CA GLU A 29 44.16 2.61 -5.02
C GLU A 29 43.38 2.42 -6.33
N ARG A 30 43.47 3.43 -7.19
CA ARG A 30 43.69 3.33 -8.64
C ARG A 30 42.65 2.58 -9.48
N ALA A 31 41.76 3.39 -10.04
CA ALA A 31 41.47 3.52 -11.47
C ALA A 31 41.93 2.36 -12.39
N ARG A 32 40.96 1.59 -12.88
CA ARG A 32 41.01 0.96 -14.21
C ARG A 32 39.80 1.44 -15.01
N PRO A 33 39.97 2.19 -16.12
CA PRO A 33 38.90 2.36 -17.06
C PRO A 33 38.83 1.10 -17.92
N LEU A 34 37.87 0.21 -17.64
CA LEU A 34 37.49 -0.79 -18.61
C LEU A 34 36.78 -0.05 -19.75
N ARG A 35 37.50 0.11 -20.87
CA ARG A 35 36.90 0.43 -22.16
C ARG A 35 35.93 -0.69 -22.52
N VAL A 36 34.65 -0.45 -22.29
CA VAL A 36 33.59 -1.28 -22.88
C VAL A 36 33.29 -0.66 -24.24
N PRO A 37 33.49 -1.38 -25.36
CA PRO A 37 32.98 -0.93 -26.65
C PRO A 37 31.45 -0.83 -26.55
N CYS A 38 30.93 0.35 -26.89
CA CYS A 38 29.50 0.62 -26.94
C CYS A 38 28.81 -0.40 -27.84
N LEU A 39 27.80 -1.05 -27.28
CA LEU A 39 26.84 -1.92 -27.95
C LEU A 39 26.22 -1.15 -29.12
N SER A 40 26.31 -1.71 -30.33
CA SER A 40 25.60 -1.23 -31.51
C SER A 40 24.32 -2.04 -31.67
N MET A 41 23.23 -1.42 -31.23
CA MET A 41 21.88 -1.41 -31.78
C MET A 41 21.40 -2.62 -32.61
N LYS A 42 20.39 -3.30 -32.05
CA LYS A 42 19.14 -3.64 -32.75
C LYS A 42 17.98 -3.44 -31.75
N GLU A 43 17.69 -2.18 -31.46
CA GLU A 43 16.54 -1.74 -30.66
C GLU A 43 15.45 -1.26 -31.62
N GLU A 44 14.80 -2.16 -32.34
CA GLU A 44 13.61 -1.83 -33.14
C GLU A 44 12.67 -3.04 -33.16
N GLU A 45 12.14 -3.46 -32.00
CA GLU A 45 10.92 -4.30 -31.87
C GLU A 45 10.48 -4.55 -30.41
N ILE A 46 10.54 -3.56 -29.50
CA ILE A 46 10.22 -3.79 -28.06
C ILE A 46 9.13 -2.85 -27.52
N ASP A 47 8.79 -1.74 -28.18
CA ASP A 47 7.90 -0.72 -27.61
C ASP A 47 6.44 -1.16 -27.38
N SER A 48 5.90 -2.12 -28.14
CA SER A 48 4.49 -2.50 -28.05
C SER A 48 4.16 -3.43 -26.87
N PHE A 49 5.11 -4.26 -26.45
CA PHE A 49 4.88 -5.21 -25.37
C PHE A 49 4.95 -4.53 -24.00
N ASP A 50 5.88 -3.57 -23.84
CA ASP A 50 6.03 -2.82 -22.59
C ASP A 50 4.85 -1.85 -22.35
N GLU A 51 4.24 -1.30 -23.41
CA GLU A 51 3.03 -0.49 -23.29
C GLU A 51 1.84 -1.31 -22.76
N VAL A 52 1.62 -2.52 -23.29
CA VAL A 52 0.55 -3.42 -22.83
C VAL A 52 0.80 -3.85 -21.37
N ALA A 53 2.04 -4.19 -21.03
CA ALA A 53 2.41 -4.53 -19.65
C ALA A 53 2.19 -3.35 -18.67
N ALA A 54 2.51 -2.12 -19.08
CA ALA A 54 2.24 -0.92 -18.30
C ALA A 54 0.74 -0.69 -18.12
N ARG A 55 -0.08 -0.86 -19.17
CA ARG A 55 -1.55 -0.76 -19.08
C ARG A 55 -2.14 -1.80 -18.13
N VAL A 56 -1.69 -3.05 -18.19
CA VAL A 56 -2.14 -4.10 -17.28
C VAL A 56 -1.78 -3.77 -15.83
N ALA A 57 -0.60 -3.19 -15.58
CA ALA A 57 -0.20 -2.75 -14.24
C ALA A 57 -1.05 -1.58 -13.74
N GLU A 58 -1.31 -0.58 -14.59
CA GLU A 58 -2.20 0.56 -14.27
C GLU A 58 -3.60 0.07 -13.89
N ILE A 59 -4.19 -0.83 -14.68
CA ILE A 59 -5.54 -1.34 -14.43
C ILE A 59 -5.59 -2.09 -13.08
N LYS A 60 -4.57 -2.89 -12.76
CA LYS A 60 -4.49 -3.60 -11.47
C LYS A 60 -4.41 -2.62 -10.29
N GLU A 61 -3.60 -1.58 -10.39
CA GLU A 61 -3.51 -0.54 -9.35
C GLU A 61 -4.85 0.17 -9.15
N VAL A 62 -5.55 0.51 -10.24
CA VAL A 62 -6.87 1.14 -10.17
C VAL A 62 -7.89 0.20 -9.51
N MET A 63 -7.88 -1.09 -9.85
CA MET A 63 -8.75 -2.08 -9.20
C MET A 63 -8.48 -2.21 -7.70
N GLU A 64 -7.22 -2.23 -7.28
CA GLU A 64 -6.85 -2.21 -5.85
C GLU A 64 -7.35 -0.93 -5.15
N GLY A 65 -7.24 0.22 -5.81
CA GLY A 65 -7.79 1.48 -5.30
C GLY A 65 -9.31 1.46 -5.12
N LEU A 66 -10.03 0.92 -6.12
CA LEU A 66 -11.50 0.81 -6.11
C LEU A 66 -12.00 -0.15 -5.03
N THR A 67 -11.32 -1.28 -4.83
CA THR A 67 -11.66 -2.24 -3.76
C THR A 67 -11.44 -1.64 -2.39
N ALA A 68 -10.31 -0.97 -2.15
CA ALA A 68 -10.05 -0.26 -0.90
C ALA A 68 -11.07 0.85 -0.64
N PHE A 69 -11.52 1.56 -1.68
CA PHE A 69 -12.56 2.58 -1.56
C PHE A 69 -13.91 1.97 -1.19
N LYS A 70 -14.29 0.84 -1.81
CA LYS A 70 -15.51 0.09 -1.45
C LYS A 70 -15.49 -0.36 0.01
N GLU A 71 -14.36 -0.87 0.49
CA GLU A 71 -14.20 -1.27 1.90
C GLU A 71 -14.38 -0.09 2.87
N ARG A 72 -13.85 1.09 2.53
CA ARG A 72 -14.05 2.31 3.34
C ARG A 72 -15.52 2.68 3.45
N ILE A 73 -16.27 2.64 2.36
CA ILE A 73 -17.72 2.89 2.36
C ILE A 73 -18.44 1.90 3.29
N ILE A 74 -18.10 0.61 3.22
CA ILE A 74 -18.68 -0.42 4.08
C ILE A 74 -18.30 -0.17 5.55
N ALA A 75 -17.05 0.19 5.83
CA ALA A 75 -16.60 0.49 7.18
C ALA A 75 -17.32 1.72 7.77
N ASP A 76 -17.54 2.76 6.98
CA ASP A 76 -18.17 3.99 7.46
C ASP A 76 -19.68 3.84 7.64
N THR A 77 -20.34 3.17 6.69
CA THR A 77 -21.77 2.81 6.84
C THR A 77 -22.00 1.90 8.05
N THR A 78 -21.15 0.91 8.28
CA THR A 78 -21.26 0.04 9.47
C THR A 78 -20.96 0.78 10.78
N LYS A 79 -20.02 1.73 10.80
CA LYS A 79 -19.79 2.60 11.97
C LYS A 79 -21.03 3.45 12.28
N VAL A 80 -21.63 4.07 11.27
CA VAL A 80 -22.85 4.87 11.43
C VAL A 80 -23.99 3.99 11.92
N ALA A 81 -24.18 2.83 11.29
CA ALA A 81 -25.19 1.85 11.67
C ALA A 81 -25.13 1.42 13.14
N LYS A 82 -23.93 1.18 13.66
CA LYS A 82 -23.70 0.84 15.07
C LYS A 82 -24.12 1.97 16.00
N LYS A 83 -23.90 3.23 15.60
CA LYS A 83 -24.31 4.41 16.38
C LYS A 83 -25.83 4.57 16.42
N VAL A 84 -26.51 4.37 15.29
CA VAL A 84 -27.98 4.48 15.17
C VAL A 84 -28.73 3.17 15.47
N LYS A 85 -28.04 2.12 15.93
CA LYS A 85 -28.60 0.79 16.28
C LYS A 85 -29.49 0.21 15.17
N THR A 86 -29.07 0.38 13.92
CA THR A 86 -29.85 -0.10 12.77
C THR A 86 -29.85 -1.63 12.72
N PRO A 87 -30.99 -2.28 12.43
CA PRO A 87 -31.04 -3.73 12.28
C PRO A 87 -30.18 -4.19 11.09
N PRO A 88 -29.51 -5.34 11.19
CA PRO A 88 -28.55 -5.81 10.18
C PRO A 88 -29.17 -6.01 8.79
N LYS A 89 -30.46 -6.37 8.73
CA LYS A 89 -31.20 -6.52 7.47
C LYS A 89 -31.24 -5.22 6.67
N LYS A 90 -31.48 -4.09 7.34
CA LYS A 90 -31.56 -2.76 6.71
C LYS A 90 -30.18 -2.25 6.27
N LEU A 91 -29.12 -2.70 6.93
CA LEU A 91 -27.75 -2.39 6.53
C LEU A 91 -27.34 -3.11 5.27
N ALA A 92 -27.68 -4.39 5.15
CA ALA A 92 -27.44 -5.15 3.92
C ALA A 92 -28.21 -4.54 2.74
N GLU A 93 -29.48 -4.16 2.95
CA GLU A 93 -30.27 -3.45 1.92
C GLU A 93 -29.66 -2.10 1.54
N ALA A 94 -29.17 -1.32 2.51
CA ALA A 94 -28.55 -0.02 2.26
C ALA A 94 -27.21 -0.15 1.51
N LEU A 95 -26.40 -1.15 1.85
CA LEU A 95 -25.14 -1.45 1.16
C LEU A 95 -25.39 -1.93 -0.27
N ALA A 96 -26.40 -2.76 -0.50
CA ALA A 96 -26.76 -3.25 -1.83
C ALA A 96 -27.26 -2.13 -2.76
N ASN A 97 -27.96 -1.14 -2.21
CA ASN A 97 -28.52 -0.02 -2.98
C ASN A 97 -27.63 1.24 -2.97
N HIS A 98 -26.39 1.16 -2.48
CA HIS A 98 -25.52 2.33 -2.40
C HIS A 98 -25.04 2.72 -3.81
N PRO A 99 -25.31 3.95 -4.29
CA PRO A 99 -25.04 4.34 -5.67
C PRO A 99 -23.55 4.24 -6.01
N ASP A 100 -22.66 4.55 -5.07
CA ASP A 100 -21.22 4.46 -5.33
C ASP A 100 -20.73 3.02 -5.36
N ILE A 101 -21.31 2.10 -4.59
CA ILE A 101 -20.93 0.68 -4.64
C ILE A 101 -21.32 0.09 -5.99
N ILE A 102 -22.51 0.43 -6.48
CA ILE A 102 -22.98 0.00 -7.80
C ILE A 102 -22.07 0.52 -8.91
N LYS A 103 -21.67 1.80 -8.85
CA LYS A 103 -20.74 2.40 -9.83
C LYS A 103 -19.36 1.74 -9.77
N ILE A 104 -18.82 1.50 -8.57
CA ILE A 104 -17.55 0.80 -8.40
C ILE A 104 -17.63 -0.60 -9.00
N ASP A 105 -18.70 -1.34 -8.73
CA ASP A 105 -18.88 -2.70 -9.27
C ASP A 105 -19.01 -2.71 -10.80
N GLN A 106 -19.62 -1.67 -11.39
CA GLN A 106 -19.64 -1.49 -12.84
C GLN A 106 -18.25 -1.19 -13.41
N SER A 107 -17.52 -0.25 -12.80
CA SER A 107 -16.16 0.09 -13.23
C SER A 107 -15.20 -1.09 -13.09
N MET A 108 -15.30 -1.88 -12.01
CA MET A 108 -14.47 -3.08 -11.87
C MET A 108 -14.74 -4.10 -12.98
N LYS A 109 -16.00 -4.31 -13.37
CA LYS A 109 -16.34 -5.21 -14.49
C LYS A 109 -15.74 -4.73 -15.82
N GLN A 110 -15.78 -3.43 -16.08
CA GLN A 110 -15.17 -2.85 -17.28
C GLN A 110 -13.64 -3.08 -17.29
N LEU A 111 -12.99 -2.83 -16.17
CA LEU A 111 -11.54 -3.06 -16.02
C LEU A 111 -11.17 -4.54 -16.13
N GLU A 112 -12.01 -5.45 -15.62
CA GLU A 112 -11.84 -6.90 -15.82
C GLU A 112 -12.00 -7.32 -17.28
N GLU A 113 -12.94 -6.71 -18.01
CA GLU A 113 -13.10 -6.92 -19.46
C GLU A 113 -11.88 -6.40 -20.23
N ASP A 114 -11.37 -5.22 -19.88
CA ASP A 114 -10.17 -4.64 -20.48
C ASP A 114 -8.94 -5.52 -20.25
N LEU A 115 -8.76 -6.05 -19.03
CA LEU A 115 -7.69 -7.02 -18.74
C LEU A 115 -7.81 -8.28 -19.59
N ARG A 116 -9.01 -8.83 -19.76
CA ARG A 116 -9.23 -10.01 -20.61
C ARG A 116 -8.89 -9.75 -22.08
N ILE A 117 -9.08 -8.53 -22.57
CA ILE A 117 -8.74 -8.14 -23.94
C ILE A 117 -7.22 -8.01 -24.08
N LEU A 118 -6.53 -7.52 -23.05
CA LEU A 118 -5.07 -7.34 -23.08
C LEU A 118 -4.28 -8.64 -22.82
N ASP A 119 -4.86 -9.58 -22.06
CA ASP A 119 -4.26 -10.88 -21.74
C ASP A 119 -4.51 -11.96 -22.83
N GLY A 120 -5.37 -11.69 -23.81
CA GLY A 120 -5.83 -12.63 -24.85
C GLY A 120 -5.26 -12.36 -26.24
#